data_AF-A0A7M2SQM9-F1
#
_entry.id   AF-A0A7M2SQM9-F1
#
_cell.length_a   1.000
_cell.length_b   1.000
_cell.length_c   1.000
_cell.angle_alpha   90.00
_cell.angle_beta   90.00
_cell.angle_gamma   90.00
#
_symmetry.space_group_name_H-M   'P 1'
#
loop_
_entity.id
_entity.type
_entity.pdbx_description
1 polymer ?
#
loop_
_entity_poly.entity_id
_entity_poly.type
_entity_poly.pdbx_seq_one_letter_code
_entity_poly.pdbx_strand_id
1 'polypeptide(L)'
;MTITAATPGTDEAGAAALGEQLIASATGRGRAAAQALVEEETVLAMRSVRRLLVVEGEDGPVCRWEGLMGRLYGLGLDDAQRAFLGLVLGMVGIGLHTLSAVQELDERRLLILMRAMPILAGNDRVAIGTRM
;
A
#
# COMPACT_ATOMS: atom_id res chain seq x y z
N MET A 1 10.32 29.66 -24.48
CA MET A 1 9.70 29.06 -23.27
C MET A 1 10.56 27.88 -22.87
N THR A 2 11.32 28.01 -21.79
CA THR A 2 12.25 26.99 -21.31
C THR A 2 11.52 26.12 -20.30
N ILE A 3 11.27 24.86 -20.64
CA ILE A 3 10.71 23.87 -19.71
C ILE A 3 11.80 23.57 -18.69
N THR A 4 11.59 23.99 -17.44
CA THR A 4 12.44 23.59 -16.32
C THR A 4 11.99 22.17 -15.94
N ALA A 5 12.84 21.19 -16.23
CA ALA A 5 12.64 19.83 -15.75
C ALA A 5 12.80 19.83 -14.22
N ALA A 6 11.71 19.56 -13.50
CA ALA A 6 11.76 19.28 -12.08
C ALA A 6 12.56 17.99 -11.88
N THR A 7 13.62 18.04 -11.07
CA THR A 7 14.48 16.89 -10.76
C THR A 7 13.69 15.90 -9.87
N PRO A 8 13.37 14.68 -10.33
CA PRO A 8 12.86 13.63 -9.47
C PRO A 8 14.07 12.95 -8.83
N GLY A 9 14.47 13.36 -7.63
CA GLY A 9 15.82 13.03 -7.16
C GLY A 9 15.96 12.47 -5.75
N THR A 10 15.13 12.88 -4.79
CA THR A 10 15.43 12.60 -3.37
C THR A 10 14.25 12.00 -2.62
N ASP A 11 13.05 12.58 -2.77
CA ASP A 11 11.86 12.05 -2.10
C ASP A 11 11.36 10.73 -2.72
N GLU A 12 11.50 10.57 -4.04
CA GLU A 12 11.08 9.39 -4.79
C GLU A 12 12.05 8.20 -4.59
N ALA A 13 13.36 8.47 -4.61
CA ALA A 13 14.38 7.47 -4.29
C ALA A 13 14.29 7.00 -2.83
N GLY A 14 13.97 7.91 -1.90
CA GLY A 14 13.71 7.56 -0.51
C GLY A 14 12.42 6.73 -0.32
N ALA A 15 11.37 6.99 -1.11
CA ALA A 15 10.13 6.22 -1.07
C ALA A 15 10.32 4.81 -1.65
N ALA A 16 11.08 4.65 -2.73
CA ALA A 16 11.41 3.34 -3.31
C ALA A 16 12.23 2.48 -2.34
N ALA A 17 13.29 3.04 -1.75
CA ALA A 17 14.11 2.35 -0.75
C ALA A 17 13.29 1.95 0.49
N LEU A 18 12.39 2.82 0.95
CA LEU A 18 11.45 2.50 2.02
C LEU A 18 10.52 1.35 1.62
N GLY A 19 9.96 1.37 0.41
CA GLY A 19 9.08 0.31 -0.07
C GLY A 19 9.73 -1.08 -0.07
N GLU A 20 10.97 -1.18 -0.56
CA GLU A 20 11.74 -2.42 -0.54
C GLU A 20 11.98 -2.92 0.89
N GLN A 21 12.34 -2.02 1.81
CA GLN A 21 12.53 -2.37 3.23
C GLN A 21 11.23 -2.85 3.90
N LEU A 22 10.09 -2.19 3.61
CA LEU A 22 8.80 -2.60 4.14
C LEU A 22 8.38 -3.98 3.63
N ILE A 23 8.61 -4.30 2.35
CA ILE A 23 8.34 -5.62 1.79
C ILE A 23 9.26 -6.68 2.43
N ALA A 24 10.55 -6.38 2.56
CA ALA A 24 11.54 -7.30 3.13
C ALA A 24 11.27 -7.61 4.61
N SER A 25 10.78 -6.64 5.38
CA SER A 25 10.46 -6.80 6.79
C SER A 25 9.12 -7.51 7.06
N ALA A 26 8.24 -7.58 6.06
CA ALA A 26 6.89 -8.09 6.22
C ALA A 26 6.80 -9.62 6.07
N THR A 27 6.05 -10.27 6.97
CA THR A 27 5.85 -11.73 6.97
C THR A 27 4.37 -12.12 6.81
N GLY A 28 4.12 -13.30 6.25
CA GLY A 28 2.78 -13.86 6.06
C GLY A 28 1.83 -12.88 5.34
N ARG A 29 0.66 -12.63 5.96
CA ARG A 29 -0.37 -11.70 5.44
C ARG A 29 0.14 -10.26 5.27
N GLY A 30 1.12 -9.86 6.08
CA GLY A 30 1.75 -8.54 5.99
C GLY A 30 2.50 -8.32 4.67
N ARG A 31 3.06 -9.38 4.07
CA ARG A 31 3.82 -9.27 2.81
C ARG A 31 2.93 -8.86 1.64
N ALA A 32 1.76 -9.50 1.49
CA ALA A 32 0.81 -9.17 0.44
C ALA A 32 0.29 -7.73 0.59
N ALA A 33 0.00 -7.30 1.82
CA ALA A 33 -0.43 -5.95 2.13
C ALA A 33 0.65 -4.90 1.88
N ALA A 34 1.89 -5.16 2.29
CA ALA A 34 3.04 -4.29 2.05
C ALA A 34 3.31 -4.12 0.55
N GLN A 35 3.29 -5.20 -0.21
CA GLN A 35 3.49 -5.15 -1.65
C GLN A 35 2.39 -4.35 -2.36
N ALA A 36 1.12 -4.57 -2.02
CA ALA A 36 0.01 -3.81 -2.57
C ALA A 36 0.16 -2.30 -2.28
N LEU A 37 0.53 -1.95 -1.06
CA LEU A 37 0.73 -0.56 -0.67
C LEU A 37 1.89 0.11 -1.40
N VAL A 38 3.00 -0.62 -1.62
CA VAL A 38 4.16 -0.12 -2.36
C VAL A 38 3.84 0.06 -3.84
N GLU A 39 3.13 -0.88 -4.47
CA GLU A 39 2.73 -0.80 -5.90
C GLU A 39 1.73 0.34 -6.17
N GLU A 40 0.93 0.73 -5.17
CA GLU A 40 -0.05 1.82 -5.30
C GLU A 40 0.61 3.21 -5.25
N GLU A 41 1.76 3.33 -4.58
CA GLU A 41 2.65 4.50 -4.48
C GLU A 41 2.03 5.74 -3.80
N THR A 42 0.84 6.17 -4.21
CA THR A 42 0.28 7.48 -3.84
C THR A 42 -0.14 7.56 -2.38
N VAL A 43 -0.64 6.46 -1.81
CA VAL A 43 -0.95 6.34 -0.38
C VAL A 43 0.33 6.35 0.43
N LEU A 44 1.38 5.66 -0.01
CA LEU A 44 2.67 5.65 0.69
C LEU A 44 3.43 6.98 0.54
N ALA A 45 3.19 7.75 -0.53
CA ALA A 45 3.73 9.09 -0.69
C ALA A 45 3.24 10.05 0.42
N MET A 46 2.02 9.82 0.95
CA MET A 46 1.44 10.63 2.00
C MET A 46 2.26 10.57 3.30
N ARG A 47 2.75 11.73 3.74
CA ARG A 47 3.53 11.84 4.99
C ARG A 47 2.73 11.41 6.22
N SER A 48 1.42 11.66 6.24
CA SER A 48 0.51 11.22 7.31
C SER A 48 0.48 9.71 7.45
N VAL A 49 0.43 8.98 6.32
CA VAL A 49 0.47 7.52 6.27
C VAL A 49 1.83 7.01 6.75
N ARG A 50 2.94 7.49 6.15
CA ARG A 50 4.30 7.04 6.53
C ARG A 50 4.58 7.21 8.02
N ARG A 51 4.21 8.36 8.60
CA ARG A 51 4.43 8.63 10.03
C ARG A 51 3.75 7.63 10.97
N LEU A 52 2.61 7.08 10.55
CA LEU A 52 1.79 6.19 11.39
C LEU A 52 2.10 4.72 11.13
N LEU A 53 2.35 4.39 9.87
CA LEU A 53 2.60 3.04 9.41
C LEU A 53 4.05 2.60 9.61
N VAL A 54 5.02 3.50 9.42
CA VAL A 54 6.43 3.14 9.46
C VAL A 54 7.00 3.44 10.84
N VAL A 55 7.65 2.44 11.44
CA VAL A 55 8.42 2.60 12.67
C VAL A 55 9.80 2.00 12.52
N GLU A 56 10.78 2.57 13.21
CA GLU A 56 12.13 2.01 13.31
C GLU A 56 12.08 0.67 14.07
N GLY A 57 12.46 -0.42 13.41
CA GLY A 57 12.69 -1.73 14.00
C GLY A 57 14.19 -2.03 14.15
N GLU A 58 14.53 -3.16 14.77
CA GLU A 58 15.93 -3.56 14.99
C GLU A 58 16.73 -3.74 13.69
N ASP A 59 16.09 -4.28 12.65
CA ASP A 59 16.67 -4.51 11.33
C ASP A 59 16.25 -3.45 10.28
N GLY A 60 15.75 -2.30 10.75
CA GLY A 60 15.28 -1.21 9.91
C GLY A 60 13.75 -1.01 9.95
N PRO A 61 13.20 -0.20 9.03
CA PRO A 61 11.81 0.23 9.12
C PRO A 61 10.83 -0.91 8.84
N VAL A 62 9.80 -1.01 9.68
CA VAL A 62 8.75 -2.04 9.59
C VAL A 62 7.35 -1.41 9.52
N CYS A 63 6.40 -2.14 8.91
CA CYS A 63 4.99 -1.77 8.88
C CYS A 63 4.30 -2.09 10.23
N ARG A 64 3.90 -1.05 10.96
CA ARG A 64 2.97 -1.12 12.09
C ARG A 64 1.56 -0.70 11.66
N TRP A 65 0.80 -1.68 11.16
CA TRP A 65 -0.52 -1.49 10.58
C TRP A 65 -1.55 -0.92 11.59
N GLU A 66 -1.42 -1.26 12.87
CA GLU A 66 -2.30 -0.80 13.95
C GLU A 66 -2.26 0.72 14.12
N GLY A 67 -1.16 1.37 13.71
CA GLY A 67 -1.02 2.83 13.76
C GLY A 67 -2.01 3.59 12.88
N LEU A 68 -2.61 2.92 11.88
CA LEU A 68 -3.61 3.49 10.98
C LEU A 68 -5.06 3.25 11.44
N MET A 69 -5.27 2.36 12.41
CA MET A 69 -6.60 2.04 12.93
C MET A 69 -7.25 3.28 13.54
N GLY A 70 -8.52 3.52 13.19
CA GLY A 70 -9.29 4.67 13.69
C GLY A 70 -8.83 6.04 13.17
N ARG A 71 -7.82 6.09 12.28
CA ARG A 71 -7.26 7.35 11.76
C ARG A 71 -7.46 7.56 10.27
N LEU A 72 -8.01 6.58 9.54
CA LEU A 72 -8.19 6.61 8.07
C LEU A 72 -8.78 7.93 7.54
N TYR A 73 -9.80 8.48 8.20
CA TYR A 73 -10.45 9.73 7.80
C TYR A 73 -9.63 10.99 8.09
N GLY A 74 -8.62 10.90 8.96
CA GLY A 74 -7.71 12.01 9.29
C GLY A 74 -6.40 11.99 8.47
N LEU A 75 -6.24 11.06 7.53
CA LEU A 75 -5.01 10.91 6.76
C LEU A 75 -4.90 11.87 5.56
N GLY A 76 -6.00 12.53 5.19
CA GLY A 76 -6.07 13.38 3.99
C GLY A 76 -6.11 12.59 2.68
N LEU A 77 -6.51 11.32 2.73
CA LEU A 77 -6.71 10.47 1.56
C LEU A 77 -8.00 10.84 0.84
N ASP A 78 -7.99 10.76 -0.48
CA ASP A 78 -9.23 10.74 -1.26
C ASP A 78 -10.01 9.44 -1.03
N ASP A 79 -11.19 9.33 -1.63
CA ASP A 79 -12.10 8.20 -1.41
C ASP A 79 -11.53 6.88 -1.95
N ALA A 80 -10.89 6.90 -3.12
CA ALA A 80 -10.28 5.71 -3.74
C ALA A 80 -9.07 5.22 -2.94
N GLN A 81 -8.20 6.13 -2.50
CA GLN A 81 -7.06 5.85 -1.63
C GLN A 81 -7.51 5.31 -0.27
N ARG A 82 -8.58 5.87 0.31
CA ARG A 82 -9.11 5.42 1.60
C ARG A 82 -9.75 4.04 1.49
N ALA A 83 -10.50 3.78 0.42
CA ALA A 83 -11.07 2.47 0.13
C ALA A 83 -9.96 1.42 -0.06
N PHE A 84 -8.95 1.74 -0.87
CA PHE A 84 -7.79 0.89 -1.10
C PHE A 84 -7.06 0.57 0.21
N LEU A 85 -6.71 1.58 1.00
CA LEU A 85 -6.00 1.39 2.27
C LEU A 85 -6.85 0.59 3.28
N GLY A 86 -8.17 0.80 3.31
CA GLY A 86 -9.07 -0.01 4.12
C GLY A 86 -9.04 -1.49 3.73
N LEU A 87 -9.09 -1.80 2.44
CA LEU A 87 -8.99 -3.19 1.96
C LEU A 87 -7.62 -3.81 2.29
N VAL A 88 -6.53 -3.06 2.16
CA VAL A 88 -5.18 -3.50 2.58
C VAL A 88 -5.12 -3.80 4.09
N LEU A 89 -5.75 -2.97 4.93
CA LEU A 89 -5.87 -3.24 6.38
C LEU A 89 -6.70 -4.50 6.65
N GLY A 90 -7.75 -4.73 5.86
CA GLY A 90 -8.53 -5.98 5.91
C GLY A 90 -7.67 -7.23 5.65
N MET A 91 -6.70 -7.16 4.73
CA MET A 91 -5.81 -8.29 4.43
C MET A 91 -4.95 -8.71 5.64
N VAL A 92 -4.51 -7.75 6.45
CA VAL A 92 -3.76 -8.02 7.70
C VAL A 92 -4.67 -8.28 8.91
N GLY A 93 -5.99 -8.29 8.71
CA GLY A 93 -6.97 -8.57 9.76
C GLY A 93 -7.28 -7.37 10.67
N ILE A 94 -7.04 -6.15 10.20
CA ILE A 94 -7.29 -4.92 10.95
C ILE A 94 -8.55 -4.25 10.41
N GLY A 95 -9.50 -3.98 11.31
CA GLY A 95 -10.76 -3.35 10.97
C GLY A 95 -11.76 -4.28 10.28
N LEU A 96 -13.00 -3.83 10.21
CA LEU A 96 -14.06 -4.47 9.42
C LEU A 96 -14.21 -3.66 8.14
N HIS A 97 -13.66 -4.16 7.04
CA HIS A 97 -13.76 -3.53 5.72
C HIS A 97 -14.61 -4.42 4.83
N THR A 98 -15.67 -3.85 4.26
CA THR A 98 -16.57 -4.58 3.37
C THR A 98 -15.94 -4.72 2.00
N LEU A 99 -16.08 -5.90 1.37
CA LEU A 99 -15.60 -6.11 0.01
C LEU A 99 -16.26 -5.14 -0.99
N SER A 100 -17.45 -4.62 -0.69
CA SER A 100 -18.12 -3.61 -1.53
C SER A 100 -17.31 -2.34 -1.76
N ALA A 101 -16.32 -2.04 -0.90
CA ALA A 101 -15.41 -0.90 -1.09
C ALA A 101 -14.59 -0.99 -2.39
N VAL A 102 -14.52 -2.16 -3.04
CA VAL A 102 -13.92 -2.31 -4.38
C VAL A 102 -14.59 -1.45 -5.44
N GLN A 103 -15.83 -1.01 -5.23
CA GLN A 103 -16.56 -0.12 -6.14
C GLN A 103 -15.96 1.29 -6.24
N GLU A 104 -15.23 1.71 -5.20
CA GLU A 104 -14.57 3.03 -5.15
C GLU A 104 -13.17 3.00 -5.77
N LEU A 105 -12.68 1.83 -6.19
CA LEU A 105 -11.35 1.67 -6.77
C LEU A 105 -11.38 1.96 -8.26
N ASP A 106 -10.37 2.70 -8.73
CA ASP A 106 -10.04 2.70 -10.14
C ASP A 106 -9.41 1.36 -10.58
N GLU A 107 -9.31 1.21 -11.90
CA GLU A 107 -8.78 -0.01 -12.52
C GLU A 107 -7.37 -0.35 -12.03
N ARG A 108 -6.49 0.64 -11.86
CA ARG A 108 -5.12 0.44 -11.36
C ARG A 108 -5.15 -0.18 -9.97
N ARG A 109 -5.89 0.41 -9.03
CA ARG A 109 -5.97 -0.05 -7.64
C ARG A 109 -6.65 -1.40 -7.51
N LEU A 110 -7.66 -1.66 -8.34
CA LEU A 110 -8.31 -2.97 -8.40
C LEU A 110 -7.33 -4.06 -8.85
N LEU A 111 -6.56 -3.80 -9.91
CA LEU A 111 -5.55 -4.75 -10.40
C LEU A 111 -4.48 -5.06 -9.34
N ILE A 112 -4.02 -4.05 -8.62
CA ILE A 112 -3.05 -4.22 -7.52
C ILE A 112 -3.63 -5.14 -6.44
N LEU A 113 -4.86 -4.90 -5.97
CA LEU A 113 -5.50 -5.78 -4.98
C LEU A 113 -5.68 -7.20 -5.51
N MET A 114 -6.11 -7.37 -6.75
CA MET A 114 -6.28 -8.68 -7.36
C MET A 114 -4.95 -9.45 -7.44
N ARG A 115 -3.85 -8.79 -7.75
CA ARG A 115 -2.49 -9.38 -7.74
C ARG A 115 -2.01 -9.73 -6.34
N ALA A 116 -2.48 -9.01 -5.33
CA ALA A 116 -2.11 -9.28 -3.95
C ALA A 116 -2.85 -10.50 -3.36
N MET A 117 -4.02 -10.89 -3.89
CA MET A 117 -4.82 -12.01 -3.38
C MET A 117 -4.11 -13.38 -3.46
N PRO A 118 -3.47 -13.78 -4.58
CA PRO A 118 -2.67 -15.00 -4.62
C PRO A 118 -1.57 -15.02 -3.55
N ILE A 119 -0.84 -13.92 -3.38
CA ILE A 119 0.23 -13.77 -2.39
C ILE A 119 -0.35 -13.93 -0.97
N LEU A 120 -1.49 -13.29 -0.70
CA LEU A 120 -2.21 -13.40 0.57
C LEU A 120 -2.62 -14.86 0.86
N ALA A 121 -3.02 -15.60 -0.17
CA ALA A 121 -3.39 -17.01 -0.09
C ALA A 121 -2.17 -17.96 -0.05
N GLY A 122 -0.93 -17.45 -0.09
CA GLY A 122 0.28 -18.27 -0.14
C GLY A 122 0.50 -18.97 -1.50
N ASN A 123 -0.11 -18.46 -2.57
CA ASN A 123 -0.07 -19.02 -3.91
C ASN A 123 0.71 -18.12 -4.88
N ASP A 124 2.00 -18.40 -5.05
CA ASP A 124 2.88 -17.61 -5.93
C ASP A 124 2.77 -17.99 -7.42
N ARG A 125 1.92 -18.96 -7.75
CA ARG A 125 1.80 -19.55 -9.11
C ARG A 125 0.59 -19.08 -9.91
N VAL A 126 -0.35 -18.38 -9.28
CA VAL A 126 -1.57 -17.93 -9.94
C VAL A 126 -1.29 -16.64 -10.70
N ALA A 127 -1.36 -16.70 -12.02
CA ALA A 127 -1.31 -15.52 -12.86
C ALA A 127 -2.71 -14.92 -13.02
N ILE A 128 -2.87 -13.64 -12.69
CA ILE A 128 -4.10 -12.89 -12.95
C ILE A 128 -3.91 -12.14 -14.27
N GLY A 129 -4.55 -12.64 -15.33
CA GLY A 129 -4.55 -12.02 -16.65
C GLY A 129 -5.87 -11.28 -16.94
N THR A 130 -5.81 -10.24 -17.74
CA THR A 130 -6.99 -9.59 -18.31
C THR A 130 -7.39 -10.30 -19.59
N ARG A 131 -8.70 -10.49 -19.82
CA ARG A 131 -9.21 -10.82 -21.17
C ARG A 131 -9.42 -9.50 -21.91
N MET A 132 -8.76 -9.35 -23.06
CA MET A 132 -9.03 -8.28 -24.02
C MET A 132 -10.30 -8.57 -24.82
#